data_AF-A0A952I6C0-F1
#
_entry.id   AF-A0A952I6C0-F1
#
_cell.length_a   1.000
_cell.length_b   1.000
_cell.length_c   1.000
_cell.angle_alpha   90.00
_cell.angle_beta   90.00
_cell.angle_gamma   90.00
#
_symmetry.space_group_name_H-M   'P 1'
#
loop_
_entity.id
_entity.type
_entity.pdbx_description
1 polymer ?
#
loop_
_entity_poly.entity_id
_entity_poly.type
_entity_poly.pdbx_seq_one_letter_code
_entity_poly.pdbx_strand_id
1 'polypeptide(L)'
;MEYKNDGIESSMTNDFIFNKRKLPGILGLVAGQYLESCRQLIEWSFLDAENSLNGDLADENGKIDKLQYSVAAVVEAELTQAFGVLLASNAKKNAVIPTLRSRVKLSVVNGVTFEVEYLLRETALQIREEYSQYLNECIKRLDHLILPSTVSELNNPLEPMLFVEKFINACERTAEIDPRRRRLVYEELQKQMLEMLPLCYRDASEALSRAGILP
;
A
#
# COMPACT_ATOMS: atom_id res chain seq x y z
N MET A 1 30.01 9.37 41.49
CA MET A 1 29.31 8.26 40.81
C MET A 1 28.76 8.81 39.52
N GLU A 2 29.58 8.74 38.48
CA GLU A 2 29.19 9.08 37.10
C GLU A 2 29.02 7.77 36.35
N TYR A 3 27.84 7.53 35.78
CA TYR A 3 27.65 6.44 34.84
C TYR A 3 27.99 6.93 33.44
N LYS A 4 29.15 6.50 32.95
CA LYS A 4 29.41 6.29 31.52
C LYS A 4 28.99 4.87 31.16
N ASN A 5 28.40 4.72 29.97
CA ASN A 5 28.25 3.55 29.11
C ASN A 5 26.86 3.59 28.48
N ASP A 6 26.64 3.34 27.19
CA ASP A 6 27.53 3.15 26.05
C ASP A 6 26.68 3.53 24.83
N GLY A 7 27.31 4.13 23.84
CA GLY A 7 26.70 4.31 22.53
C GLY A 7 26.33 2.96 21.95
N ILE A 8 25.03 2.69 21.85
CA ILE A 8 24.54 1.68 20.92
C ILE A 8 24.46 2.37 19.57
N GLU A 9 25.37 1.92 18.73
CA GLU A 9 25.62 2.35 17.38
C GLU A 9 24.33 2.37 16.54
N SER A 10 24.20 3.51 15.88
CA SER A 10 23.56 3.66 14.59
C SER A 10 24.12 2.62 13.60
N SER A 11 23.42 1.50 13.37
CA SER A 11 23.78 0.59 12.28
C SER A 11 22.63 -0.32 11.79
N MET A 12 21.42 0.18 11.51
CA MET A 12 20.43 -0.62 10.75
C MET A 12 19.45 0.18 9.87
N THR A 13 19.83 1.37 9.36
CA THR A 13 18.88 2.20 8.60
C THR A 13 19.29 2.63 7.20
N ASN A 14 20.39 2.15 6.63
CA ASN A 14 20.72 2.44 5.23
C ASN A 14 21.22 1.18 4.52
N ASP A 15 20.42 0.68 3.55
CA ASP A 15 20.88 0.05 2.30
C ASP A 15 19.78 -0.71 1.52
N PHE A 16 18.50 -0.57 1.87
CA PHE A 16 17.41 -0.97 0.97
C PHE A 16 16.81 0.22 0.22
N ILE A 17 17.65 0.92 -0.55
CA ILE A 17 17.14 1.72 -1.67
C ILE A 17 16.80 0.73 -2.79
N PHE A 18 15.59 0.18 -2.74
CA PHE A 18 15.06 -0.69 -3.78
C PHE A 18 14.80 0.17 -5.02
N ASN A 19 15.78 0.18 -5.92
CA ASN A 19 15.74 0.95 -7.15
C ASN A 19 14.61 0.39 -8.04
N LYS A 20 13.65 1.22 -8.49
CA LYS A 20 12.48 0.86 -9.34
C LYS A 20 12.85 0.04 -10.61
N ARG A 21 14.14 -0.05 -10.93
CA ARG A 21 14.72 -0.77 -12.08
C ARG A 21 15.18 -2.22 -11.80
N LYS A 22 14.90 -2.81 -10.64
CA LYS A 22 15.46 -4.13 -10.24
C LYS A 22 14.46 -5.29 -10.14
N LEU A 23 13.20 -5.14 -10.53
CA LEU A 23 12.30 -6.30 -10.68
C LEU A 23 12.47 -6.89 -12.10
N PRO A 24 13.11 -8.06 -12.27
CA PRO A 24 13.36 -8.59 -13.60
C PRO A 24 12.08 -9.11 -14.27
N GLY A 25 11.95 -8.85 -15.56
CA GLY A 25 10.94 -9.47 -16.42
C GLY A 25 9.50 -9.06 -16.12
N ILE A 26 8.57 -10.00 -16.35
CA ILE A 26 7.12 -9.77 -16.25
C ILE A 26 6.66 -9.34 -14.85
N LEU A 27 7.33 -9.78 -13.79
CA LEU A 27 7.00 -9.35 -12.42
C LEU A 27 7.25 -7.85 -12.22
N GLY A 28 8.31 -7.31 -12.83
CA GLY A 28 8.57 -5.87 -12.79
C GLY A 28 7.52 -5.06 -13.55
N LEU A 29 6.97 -5.61 -14.63
CA LEU A 29 5.88 -4.98 -15.37
C LEU A 29 4.59 -4.96 -14.54
N VAL A 30 4.21 -6.09 -13.94
CA VAL A 30 3.01 -6.19 -13.09
C VAL A 30 3.14 -5.29 -11.86
N ALA A 31 4.28 -5.32 -11.18
CA ALA A 31 4.53 -4.45 -10.04
C ALA A 31 4.53 -2.97 -10.44
N GLY A 32 5.16 -2.62 -11.56
CA GLY A 32 5.18 -1.25 -12.06
C GLY A 32 3.78 -0.72 -12.39
N GLN A 33 2.94 -1.52 -13.05
CA GLN A 33 1.56 -1.16 -13.34
C GLN A 33 0.73 -1.01 -12.07
N TYR A 34 0.84 -1.96 -11.14
CA TYR A 34 0.10 -1.89 -9.87
C TYR A 34 0.50 -0.68 -9.03
N LEU A 35 1.81 -0.42 -8.89
CA LEU A 35 2.33 0.75 -8.16
C LEU A 35 1.86 2.06 -8.78
N GLU A 36 1.84 2.14 -10.11
CA GLU A 36 1.33 3.31 -10.84
C GLU A 36 -0.17 3.52 -10.60
N SER A 37 -0.98 2.46 -10.62
CA SER A 37 -2.40 2.57 -10.30
C SER A 37 -2.65 2.97 -8.85
N CYS A 38 -1.89 2.42 -7.89
CA CYS A 38 -1.94 2.84 -6.49
C CYS A 38 -1.57 4.31 -6.32
N ARG A 39 -0.59 4.80 -7.07
CA ARG A 39 -0.23 6.22 -7.09
C ARG A 39 -1.38 7.07 -7.61
N GLN A 40 -1.94 6.74 -8.76
CA GLN A 40 -3.07 7.47 -9.35
C GLN A 40 -4.30 7.50 -8.43
N LEU A 41 -4.61 6.36 -7.79
CA LEU A 41 -5.64 6.26 -6.75
C LEU A 41 -5.44 7.30 -5.65
N ILE A 42 -4.23 7.40 -5.10
CA ILE A 42 -3.91 8.37 -4.05
C ILE A 42 -4.03 9.79 -4.61
N GLU A 43 -3.45 10.05 -5.78
CA GLU A 43 -3.46 11.38 -6.40
C GLU A 43 -4.89 11.90 -6.64
N TRP A 44 -5.78 11.07 -7.19
CA TRP A 44 -7.18 11.44 -7.41
C TRP A 44 -7.95 11.60 -6.10
N SER A 45 -7.69 10.74 -5.10
CA SER A 45 -8.37 10.85 -3.80
C SER A 45 -8.04 12.17 -3.10
N PHE A 46 -6.81 12.66 -3.20
CA PHE A 46 -6.41 13.96 -2.66
C PHE A 46 -7.02 15.12 -3.45
N LEU A 47 -7.02 15.03 -4.78
CA LEU A 47 -7.61 16.05 -5.66
C LEU A 47 -9.12 16.20 -5.43
N ASP A 48 -9.85 15.10 -5.35
CA ASP A 48 -11.30 15.11 -5.13
C ASP A 48 -11.66 15.57 -3.71
N ALA A 49 -10.83 15.22 -2.72
CA ALA A 49 -10.97 15.74 -1.36
C ALA A 49 -10.74 17.26 -1.30
N GLU A 50 -9.77 17.79 -2.06
CA GLU A 50 -9.54 19.23 -2.18
C GLU A 50 -10.72 19.94 -2.84
N ASN A 51 -11.24 19.39 -3.94
CA ASN A 51 -12.44 19.93 -4.59
C ASN A 51 -13.67 19.93 -3.66
N SER A 52 -13.75 18.96 -2.75
CA SER A 52 -14.83 18.86 -1.75
C SER A 52 -14.69 19.87 -0.60
N LEU A 53 -13.51 20.46 -0.41
CA LEU A 53 -13.21 21.43 0.66
C LEU A 53 -13.58 22.89 0.32
N ASN A 54 -14.14 23.15 -0.87
CA ASN A 54 -14.51 24.47 -1.40
C ASN A 54 -14.89 25.54 -0.35
N GLY A 55 -13.96 26.46 -0.06
CA GLY A 55 -14.25 27.77 0.55
C GLY A 55 -13.54 28.10 1.86
N ASP A 56 -13.47 27.17 2.82
CA ASP A 56 -13.11 27.52 4.22
C ASP A 56 -11.63 27.29 4.58
N LEU A 57 -10.83 26.68 3.70
CA LEU A 57 -9.43 26.31 3.97
C LEU A 57 -8.45 26.65 2.82
N ALA A 58 -8.87 27.53 1.89
CA ALA A 58 -8.18 27.83 0.63
C ALA A 58 -6.78 28.49 0.77
N ASP A 59 -6.39 28.95 1.96
CA ASP A 59 -5.06 29.53 2.20
C ASP A 59 -3.94 28.47 2.31
N GLU A 60 -4.28 27.18 2.23
CA GLU A 60 -3.33 26.07 2.39
C GLU A 60 -3.16 25.15 1.17
N ASN A 61 -3.63 25.55 -0.02
CA ASN A 61 -3.62 24.68 -1.23
C ASN A 61 -2.23 24.08 -1.55
N GLY A 62 -1.14 24.81 -1.30
CA GLY A 62 0.23 24.28 -1.47
C GLY A 62 0.70 23.24 -0.43
N LYS A 63 -0.07 23.00 0.65
CA LYS A 63 0.21 21.94 1.63
C LYS A 63 -0.43 20.61 1.20
N ILE A 64 -1.60 20.62 0.58
CA ILE A 64 -2.29 19.40 0.16
C ILE A 64 -1.51 18.68 -0.95
N ASP A 65 -0.99 19.41 -1.94
CA ASP A 65 -0.11 18.85 -2.98
C ASP A 65 1.12 18.16 -2.37
N LYS A 66 1.79 18.83 -1.42
CA LYS A 66 2.98 18.27 -0.75
C LYS A 66 2.65 17.02 0.06
N LEU A 67 1.48 17.03 0.73
CA LEU A 67 0.96 15.89 1.48
C LEU A 67 0.67 14.71 0.56
N GLN A 68 0.00 14.95 -0.58
CA GLN A 68 -0.27 13.95 -1.61
C GLN A 68 1.02 13.29 -2.09
N TYR A 69 2.03 14.08 -2.49
CA TYR A 69 3.31 13.54 -2.93
C TYR A 69 4.03 12.75 -1.83
N SER A 70 3.98 13.23 -0.58
CA SER A 70 4.58 12.54 0.56
C SER A 70 3.91 11.19 0.82
N VAL A 71 2.58 11.16 0.87
CA VAL A 71 1.80 9.94 1.12
C VAL A 71 2.00 8.95 -0.02
N ALA A 72 1.86 9.38 -1.28
CA ALA A 72 2.06 8.53 -2.44
C ALA A 72 3.48 7.93 -2.47
N ALA A 73 4.51 8.73 -2.18
CA ALA A 73 5.89 8.25 -2.13
C ALA A 73 6.12 7.21 -1.02
N VAL A 74 5.53 7.42 0.17
CA VAL A 74 5.64 6.45 1.28
C VAL A 74 4.92 5.15 0.93
N VAL A 75 3.70 5.22 0.40
CA VAL A 75 2.94 4.01 -0.01
C VAL A 75 3.68 3.26 -1.11
N GLU A 76 4.16 3.96 -2.13
CA GLU A 76 4.91 3.35 -3.22
C GLU A 76 6.18 2.66 -2.72
N ALA A 77 6.92 3.29 -1.80
CA ALA A 77 8.12 2.70 -1.21
C ALA A 77 7.80 1.44 -0.39
N GLU A 78 6.74 1.46 0.43
CA GLU A 78 6.36 0.31 1.25
C GLU A 78 5.81 -0.86 0.40
N LEU A 79 5.06 -0.59 -0.67
CA LEU A 79 4.60 -1.60 -1.61
C LEU A 79 5.75 -2.17 -2.45
N THR A 80 6.66 -1.32 -2.92
CA THR A 80 7.89 -1.75 -3.60
C THR A 80 8.71 -2.67 -2.71
N GLN A 81 8.82 -2.35 -1.42
CA GLN A 81 9.47 -3.21 -0.44
C GLN A 81 8.74 -4.56 -0.30
N ALA A 82 7.41 -4.60 -0.29
CA ALA A 82 6.65 -5.85 -0.24
C ALA A 82 6.94 -6.76 -1.44
N PHE A 83 6.98 -6.21 -2.66
CA PHE A 83 7.45 -6.95 -3.85
C PHE A 83 8.91 -7.39 -3.72
N GLY A 84 9.77 -6.53 -3.18
CA GLY A 84 11.18 -6.85 -2.93
C GLY A 84 11.38 -7.99 -1.95
N VAL A 85 10.60 -8.04 -0.87
CA VAL A 85 10.61 -9.13 0.12
C VAL A 85 10.17 -10.43 -0.54
N LEU A 86 9.14 -10.40 -1.40
CA LEU A 86 8.67 -11.57 -2.12
C LEU A 86 9.79 -12.18 -2.99
N LEU A 87 10.57 -11.34 -3.68
CA LEU A 87 11.72 -11.77 -4.47
C LEU A 87 12.94 -12.17 -3.65
N ALA A 88 13.20 -11.47 -2.54
CA ALA A 88 14.36 -11.71 -1.68
C ALA A 88 14.18 -12.94 -0.77
N SER A 89 12.94 -13.43 -0.61
CA SER A 89 12.60 -14.62 0.17
C SER A 89 13.28 -15.90 -0.34
N ASN A 90 14.01 -15.82 -1.47
CA ASN A 90 15.09 -16.74 -1.85
C ASN A 90 16.14 -17.00 -0.75
N ALA A 91 16.27 -16.14 0.28
CA ALA A 91 17.36 -16.23 1.26
C ALA A 91 16.98 -16.82 2.64
N LYS A 92 15.73 -16.70 3.12
CA LYS A 92 15.34 -17.22 4.45
C LYS A 92 13.86 -17.58 4.50
N LYS A 93 13.58 -18.84 4.86
CA LYS A 93 12.29 -19.53 4.91
C LYS A 93 11.12 -18.87 5.67
N ASN A 94 11.20 -17.65 6.20
CA ASN A 94 10.13 -17.04 7.02
C ASN A 94 10.17 -15.50 6.98
N ALA A 95 10.09 -14.88 5.80
CA ALA A 95 9.77 -13.44 5.74
C ALA A 95 8.26 -13.25 5.93
N VAL A 96 7.83 -13.26 7.19
CA VAL A 96 6.47 -12.88 7.58
C VAL A 96 6.34 -11.39 7.29
N ILE A 97 5.54 -11.00 6.28
CA ILE A 97 5.02 -9.63 6.23
C ILE A 97 4.31 -9.42 7.57
N PRO A 98 4.62 -8.36 8.34
CA PRO A 98 4.00 -8.11 9.64
C PRO A 98 2.49 -8.33 9.54
N THR A 99 2.01 -9.29 10.31
CA THR A 99 0.69 -9.90 10.19
C THR A 99 -0.42 -8.84 10.17
N LEU A 100 -1.30 -8.95 9.15
CA LEU A 100 -2.59 -8.28 8.96
C LEU A 100 -3.52 -8.21 10.22
N ARG A 101 -3.19 -8.92 11.30
CA ARG A 101 -3.99 -9.01 12.54
C ARG A 101 -3.31 -8.39 13.76
N SER A 102 -2.05 -7.98 13.65
CA SER A 102 -1.27 -7.52 14.79
C SER A 102 -1.06 -6.02 14.70
N ARG A 103 -1.86 -5.29 15.49
CA ARG A 103 -1.89 -3.83 15.72
C ARG A 103 -3.04 -3.10 15.01
N VAL A 104 -4.27 -3.47 15.33
CA VAL A 104 -5.22 -2.42 15.71
C VAL A 104 -4.67 -1.85 17.03
N LYS A 105 -3.74 -0.89 16.94
CA LYS A 105 -3.48 -0.02 18.08
C LYS A 105 -4.74 0.79 18.24
N LEU A 106 -5.58 0.39 19.19
CA LEU A 106 -6.70 1.17 19.69
C LEU A 106 -6.13 2.40 20.41
N SER A 107 -5.50 3.31 19.68
CA SER A 107 -5.29 4.67 20.18
C SER A 107 -6.63 5.35 20.11
N VAL A 108 -7.06 5.91 21.25
CA VAL A 108 -8.23 6.78 21.36
C VAL A 108 -7.96 8.03 20.54
N VAL A 109 -8.14 7.93 19.23
CA VAL A 109 -8.06 9.01 18.26
C VAL A 109 -9.49 9.20 17.79
N ASN A 110 -9.98 10.44 17.93
CA ASN A 110 -11.29 10.96 17.50
C ASN A 110 -12.19 9.93 16.79
N GLY A 111 -13.33 9.55 17.40
CA GLY A 111 -14.19 8.46 16.91
C GLY A 111 -14.57 8.52 15.43
N VAL A 112 -14.57 9.70 14.81
CA VAL A 112 -14.79 9.91 13.38
C VAL A 112 -13.64 9.37 12.51
N THR A 113 -12.38 9.52 12.94
CA THR A 113 -11.22 8.98 12.21
C THR A 113 -11.22 7.45 12.23
N PHE A 114 -11.59 6.86 13.38
CA PHE A 114 -11.71 5.40 13.51
C PHE A 114 -12.80 4.81 12.60
N GLU A 115 -13.95 5.46 12.49
CA GLU A 115 -15.04 5.02 11.63
C GLU A 115 -14.61 4.94 10.15
N VAL A 116 -13.87 5.93 9.67
CA VAL A 116 -13.47 5.97 8.25
C VAL A 116 -12.32 4.99 7.96
N GLU A 117 -11.39 4.79 8.91
CA GLU A 117 -10.40 3.71 8.81
C GLU A 117 -11.05 2.33 8.76
N TYR A 118 -12.10 2.13 9.56
CA TYR A 118 -12.89 0.90 9.55
C TYR A 118 -13.55 0.70 8.19
N LEU A 119 -14.18 1.75 7.63
CA LEU A 119 -14.81 1.69 6.31
C LEU A 119 -13.80 1.35 5.19
N LEU A 120 -12.59 1.92 5.20
CA LEU A 120 -11.56 1.57 4.22
C LEU A 120 -11.17 0.08 4.32
N ARG A 121 -11.04 -0.45 5.54
CA ARG A 121 -10.73 -1.88 5.75
C ARG A 121 -11.89 -2.77 5.32
N GLU A 122 -13.12 -2.38 5.60
CA GLU A 122 -14.33 -3.08 5.14
C GLU A 122 -14.40 -3.10 3.61
N THR A 123 -14.15 -1.97 2.95
CA THR A 123 -14.07 -1.89 1.49
C THR A 123 -12.97 -2.77 0.91
N ALA A 124 -11.80 -2.85 1.54
CA ALA A 124 -10.76 -3.80 1.12
C ALA A 124 -11.21 -5.26 1.22
N LEU A 125 -11.97 -5.62 2.26
CA LEU A 125 -12.55 -6.97 2.40
C LEU A 125 -13.62 -7.22 1.33
N GLN A 126 -14.50 -6.26 1.08
CA GLN A 126 -15.50 -6.34 0.03
C GLN A 126 -14.86 -6.56 -1.35
N ILE A 127 -13.86 -5.76 -1.71
CA ILE A 127 -13.11 -5.90 -2.96
C ILE A 127 -12.46 -7.29 -3.03
N ARG A 128 -11.88 -7.77 -1.92
CA ARG A 128 -11.31 -9.11 -1.85
C ARG A 128 -12.35 -10.19 -2.15
N GLU A 129 -13.52 -10.11 -1.54
CA GLU A 129 -14.59 -11.10 -1.72
C GLU A 129 -15.12 -11.10 -3.15
N GLU A 130 -15.46 -9.91 -3.68
CA GLU A 130 -16.04 -9.71 -5.00
C GLU A 130 -15.06 -10.10 -6.13
N TYR A 131 -13.78 -9.78 -5.96
CA TYR A 131 -12.73 -10.04 -6.96
C TYR A 131 -11.80 -11.20 -6.58
N SER A 132 -12.27 -12.08 -5.69
CA SER A 132 -11.52 -13.23 -5.18
C SER A 132 -10.99 -14.13 -6.29
N GLN A 133 -11.72 -14.29 -7.39
CA GLN A 133 -11.26 -15.07 -8.54
C GLN A 133 -9.95 -14.50 -9.12
N TYR A 134 -9.93 -13.20 -9.47
CA TYR A 134 -8.76 -12.55 -10.06
C TYR A 134 -7.58 -12.50 -9.09
N LEU A 135 -7.83 -12.25 -7.81
CA LEU A 135 -6.79 -12.24 -6.78
C LEU A 135 -6.19 -13.64 -6.57
N ASN A 136 -7.01 -14.69 -6.52
CA ASN A 136 -6.53 -16.07 -6.41
C ASN A 136 -5.74 -16.51 -7.64
N GLU A 137 -6.16 -16.07 -8.82
CA GLU A 137 -5.41 -16.24 -10.06
C GLU A 137 -4.04 -15.55 -10.02
N CYS A 138 -3.99 -14.29 -9.57
CA CYS A 138 -2.74 -13.57 -9.37
C CYS A 138 -1.83 -14.30 -8.38
N ILE A 139 -2.37 -14.75 -7.23
CA ILE A 139 -1.62 -15.52 -6.23
C ILE A 139 -1.02 -16.76 -6.85
N LYS A 140 -1.80 -17.59 -7.57
CA LYS A 140 -1.30 -18.81 -8.22
C LYS A 140 -0.22 -18.53 -9.27
N ARG A 141 -0.40 -17.48 -10.09
CA ARG A 141 0.56 -17.09 -11.13
C ARG A 141 1.85 -16.54 -10.53
N LEU A 142 1.75 -15.73 -9.48
CA LEU A 142 2.90 -15.23 -8.73
C LEU A 142 3.64 -16.37 -8.00
N ASP A 143 2.91 -17.32 -7.41
CA ASP A 143 3.47 -18.52 -6.77
C ASP A 143 4.31 -19.35 -7.75
N HIS A 144 3.79 -19.54 -8.97
CA HIS A 144 4.53 -20.24 -10.04
C HIS A 144 5.77 -19.46 -10.52
N LEU A 145 5.73 -18.12 -10.48
CA LEU A 145 6.85 -17.27 -10.90
C LEU A 145 7.98 -17.21 -9.86
N ILE A 146 7.63 -17.20 -8.57
CA ILE A 146 8.54 -16.79 -7.50
C ILE A 146 8.99 -18.02 -6.71
N LEU A 147 9.58 -18.99 -7.40
CA LEU A 147 10.17 -20.16 -6.75
C LEU A 147 11.50 -19.78 -6.04
N PRO A 148 11.74 -20.26 -4.81
CA PRO A 148 11.00 -21.27 -4.05
C PRO A 148 10.02 -20.70 -3.00
N SER A 149 9.64 -19.43 -3.09
CA SER A 149 8.77 -18.79 -2.10
C SER A 149 7.31 -19.10 -2.39
N THR A 150 6.53 -19.41 -1.36
CA THR A 150 5.08 -19.59 -1.52
C THR A 150 4.37 -18.25 -1.41
N VAL A 151 3.57 -17.90 -2.41
CA VAL A 151 2.69 -16.73 -2.40
C VAL A 151 1.33 -17.14 -1.84
N SER A 152 0.86 -16.36 -0.88
CA SER A 152 -0.37 -16.56 -0.11
C SER A 152 -1.07 -15.23 0.06
N GLU A 153 -2.30 -15.26 0.56
CA GLU A 153 -3.06 -14.07 0.91
C GLU A 153 -2.32 -13.13 1.89
N LEU A 154 -1.44 -13.69 2.72
CA LEU A 154 -0.73 -12.94 3.77
C LEU A 154 0.52 -12.21 3.26
N ASN A 155 1.09 -12.64 2.13
CA ASN A 155 2.31 -12.07 1.57
C ASN A 155 2.17 -11.61 0.11
N ASN A 156 0.95 -11.65 -0.43
CA ASN A 156 0.63 -11.12 -1.75
C ASN A 156 0.73 -9.58 -1.75
N PRO A 157 1.63 -8.98 -2.53
CA PRO A 157 1.78 -7.52 -2.60
C PRO A 157 0.61 -6.84 -3.31
N LEU A 158 -0.26 -7.59 -4.00
CA LEU A 158 -1.48 -7.10 -4.64
C LEU A 158 -2.70 -7.10 -3.69
N GLU A 159 -2.53 -7.55 -2.44
CA GLU A 159 -3.62 -7.67 -1.48
C GLU A 159 -4.27 -6.30 -1.19
N PRO A 160 -5.60 -6.12 -1.39
CA PRO A 160 -6.27 -4.84 -1.14
C PRO A 160 -6.04 -4.31 0.28
N MET A 161 -6.06 -5.20 1.28
CA MET A 161 -5.83 -4.83 2.67
C MET A 161 -4.40 -4.30 2.89
N LEU A 162 -3.41 -4.84 2.19
CA LEU A 162 -2.04 -4.35 2.28
C LEU A 162 -1.98 -2.89 1.83
N PHE A 163 -2.58 -2.55 0.69
CA PHE A 163 -2.66 -1.18 0.20
C PHE A 163 -3.29 -0.23 1.22
N VAL A 164 -4.47 -0.60 1.76
CA VAL A 164 -5.17 0.21 2.78
C VAL A 164 -4.29 0.42 4.02
N GLU A 165 -3.63 -0.61 4.50
CA GLU A 165 -2.74 -0.48 5.67
C GLU A 165 -1.54 0.42 5.37
N LYS A 166 -0.91 0.31 4.20
CA LYS A 166 0.19 1.20 3.81
C LYS A 166 -0.29 2.64 3.71
N PHE A 167 -1.47 2.84 3.15
CA PHE A 167 -2.07 4.16 3.01
C PHE A 167 -2.39 4.82 4.36
N ILE A 168 -3.08 4.11 5.26
CA ILE A 168 -3.40 4.62 6.61
C ILE A 168 -2.10 4.95 7.36
N ASN A 169 -1.13 4.04 7.36
CA ASN A 169 0.16 4.27 8.01
C ASN A 169 0.92 5.47 7.40
N ALA A 170 0.85 5.67 6.09
CA ALA A 170 1.45 6.82 5.42
C ALA A 170 0.78 8.14 5.84
N CYS A 171 -0.56 8.15 5.94
CA CYS A 171 -1.31 9.30 6.41
C CYS A 171 -1.06 9.62 7.89
N GLU A 172 -0.86 8.61 8.73
CA GLU A 172 -0.49 8.79 10.14
C GLU A 172 0.93 9.36 10.31
N ARG A 173 1.89 8.86 9.52
CA ARG A 173 3.29 9.32 9.58
C ARG A 173 3.49 10.71 8.98
N THR A 174 2.65 11.07 8.02
CA THR A 174 2.67 12.41 7.43
C THR A 174 1.92 13.35 8.38
N ALA A 175 2.62 13.82 9.40
CA ALA A 175 2.11 14.51 10.61
C ALA A 175 1.31 15.80 10.36
N GLU A 176 1.11 16.21 9.11
CA GLU A 176 0.53 17.49 8.70
C GLU A 176 -0.91 17.38 8.15
N ILE A 177 -1.48 16.17 8.02
CA ILE A 177 -2.88 16.03 7.55
C ILE A 177 -3.85 16.26 8.72
N ASP A 178 -4.53 17.40 8.70
CA ASP A 178 -5.64 17.73 9.58
C ASP A 178 -6.72 16.61 9.56
N PRO A 179 -7.30 16.22 10.71
CA PRO A 179 -8.27 15.13 10.78
C PRO A 179 -9.49 15.28 9.84
N ARG A 180 -9.94 16.51 9.55
CA ARG A 180 -11.06 16.73 8.62
C ARG A 180 -10.66 16.42 7.19
N ARG A 181 -9.46 16.85 6.77
CA ARG A 181 -8.91 16.52 5.45
C ARG A 181 -8.64 15.03 5.31
N ARG A 182 -8.09 14.40 6.36
CA ARG A 182 -7.84 12.95 6.38
C ARG A 182 -9.12 12.16 6.11
N ARG A 183 -10.21 12.55 6.77
CA ARG A 183 -11.53 11.94 6.56
C ARG A 183 -11.96 12.05 5.09
N LEU A 184 -11.93 13.24 4.50
CA LEU A 184 -12.37 13.43 3.11
C LEU A 184 -11.51 12.61 2.14
N VAL A 185 -10.18 12.64 2.32
CA VAL A 185 -9.27 11.82 1.52
C VAL A 185 -9.61 10.34 1.64
N TYR A 186 -9.97 9.85 2.83
CA TYR A 186 -10.33 8.44 3.01
C TYR A 186 -11.68 8.11 2.37
N GLU A 187 -12.68 9.00 2.46
CA GLU A 187 -13.98 8.83 1.80
C GLU A 187 -13.83 8.82 0.27
N GLU A 188 -12.99 9.68 -0.31
CA GLU A 188 -12.70 9.65 -1.75
C GLU A 188 -11.89 8.42 -2.14
N LEU A 189 -10.88 8.03 -1.34
CA LEU A 189 -10.12 6.80 -1.60
C LEU A 189 -11.03 5.57 -1.61
N GLN A 190 -12.01 5.50 -0.70
CA GLN A 190 -12.96 4.40 -0.66
C GLN A 190 -13.70 4.24 -2.01
N LYS A 191 -14.20 5.34 -2.57
CA LYS A 191 -14.89 5.34 -3.86
C LYS A 191 -13.95 4.92 -4.99
N GLN A 192 -12.78 5.56 -5.05
CA GLN A 192 -11.78 5.33 -6.08
C GLN A 192 -11.28 3.87 -6.07
N MET A 193 -11.12 3.27 -4.88
CA MET A 193 -10.72 1.87 -4.73
C MET A 193 -11.71 0.89 -5.37
N LEU A 194 -13.01 1.10 -5.17
CA LEU A 194 -14.07 0.23 -5.73
C LEU A 194 -14.06 0.24 -7.26
N GLU A 195 -13.64 1.34 -7.88
CA GLU A 195 -13.60 1.47 -9.34
C GLU A 195 -12.27 0.94 -9.92
N MET A 196 -11.13 1.27 -9.31
CA MET A 196 -9.82 1.09 -9.94
C MET A 196 -9.09 -0.20 -9.54
N LEU A 197 -9.16 -0.64 -8.27
CA LEU A 197 -8.44 -1.85 -7.83
C LEU A 197 -8.87 -3.11 -8.59
N PRO A 198 -10.17 -3.32 -8.88
CA PRO A 198 -10.62 -4.45 -9.70
C PRO A 198 -9.95 -4.53 -11.06
N LEU A 199 -9.81 -3.38 -11.73
CA LEU A 199 -9.18 -3.27 -13.04
C LEU A 199 -7.70 -3.65 -12.94
N CYS A 200 -7.02 -3.22 -11.87
CA CYS A 200 -5.62 -3.57 -11.63
C CYS A 200 -5.42 -5.08 -11.49
N TYR A 201 -6.33 -5.77 -10.80
CA TYR A 201 -6.24 -7.22 -10.60
C TYR A 201 -6.49 -7.99 -11.88
N ARG A 202 -7.48 -7.57 -12.67
CA ARG A 202 -7.74 -8.16 -13.99
C ARG A 202 -6.54 -7.96 -14.90
N ASP A 203 -6.02 -6.74 -15.00
CA ASP A 203 -4.92 -6.39 -15.90
C ASP A 203 -3.61 -7.10 -15.49
N ALA A 204 -3.34 -7.21 -14.18
CA ALA A 204 -2.22 -8.00 -13.66
C ALA A 204 -2.34 -9.49 -14.02
N SER A 205 -3.53 -10.07 -13.82
CA SER A 205 -3.80 -11.48 -14.18
C SER A 205 -3.62 -11.72 -15.68
N GLU A 206 -4.17 -10.83 -16.52
CA GLU A 206 -4.02 -10.90 -17.97
C GLU A 206 -2.57 -10.74 -18.41
N ALA A 207 -1.81 -9.81 -17.83
CA ALA A 207 -0.40 -9.63 -18.14
C ALA A 207 0.42 -10.89 -17.83
N LEU A 208 0.15 -11.55 -16.69
CA LEU A 208 0.78 -12.81 -16.32
C LEU A 208 0.40 -13.95 -17.28
N SER A 209 -0.89 -14.07 -17.62
CA SER A 209 -1.38 -15.07 -18.59
C SER A 209 -0.75 -14.88 -19.98
N ARG A 210 -0.71 -13.64 -20.50
CA ARG A 210 -0.09 -13.30 -21.80
C ARG A 210 1.41 -13.58 -21.83
N ALA A 211 2.07 -13.54 -20.68
CA ALA A 211 3.48 -13.94 -20.55
C ALA A 211 3.68 -15.46 -20.49
N GLY A 212 2.62 -16.27 -20.63
CA GLY A 212 2.67 -17.73 -20.62
C GLY A 212 2.68 -18.34 -19.22
N ILE A 213 2.33 -17.57 -18.18
CA ILE A 213 2.31 -18.06 -16.79
C ILE A 213 0.92 -18.58 -16.48
N LEU A 214 0.79 -19.91 -16.40
CA LEU A 214 -0.49 -20.59 -16.18
C LEU A 214 -1.61 -20.00 -17.06
N PRO A 215 -1.49 -20.10 -18.40
CA PRO A 215 -2.43 -19.52 -19.35
C PRO A 215 -3.82 -20.14 -19.26
#